data_AF-E2SGD8-F1
#
_entry.id   AF-E2SGD8-F1
#
_cell.length_a   1.000
_cell.length_b   1.000
_cell.length_c   1.000
_cell.angle_alpha   90.00
_cell.angle_beta   90.00
_cell.angle_gamma   90.00
#
_symmetry.space_group_name_H-M   'P 1'
#
loop_
_entity.id
_entity.type
_entity.pdbx_description
1 polymer ?
#
loop_
_entity_poly.entity_id
_entity_poly.type
_entity_poly.pdbx_seq_one_letter_code
_entity_poly.pdbx_strand_id
1 'polypeptide(L)'
;MKIRKRKYAMSAAFAAFLVLSAVSPIAAAYVDNDVEYHFNIGTYQSNSRSTGRYRETTNTNNKWKVKMTYTNEGEGTYTTYWLEHYNGDNVSPAHTICIADGTKYYSAWSSASKSTVYLTAENNNNNNITYTVKGYWDEETGK
;
A
#
# COMPACT_ATOMS: atom_id res chain seq x y z
N MET A 1 -66.29 7.89 -52.56
CA MET A 1 -65.37 6.75 -52.68
C MET A 1 -64.93 6.32 -51.27
N LYS A 2 -65.48 5.22 -50.76
CA LYS A 2 -65.10 4.60 -49.48
C LYS A 2 -64.22 3.37 -49.78
N ILE A 3 -63.46 2.92 -48.76
CA ILE A 3 -62.79 1.60 -48.62
C ILE A 3 -61.36 1.58 -49.22
N ARG A 4 -60.25 1.15 -48.58
CA ARG A 4 -59.98 0.23 -47.43
C ARG A 4 -58.63 0.60 -46.79
N LYS A 5 -58.53 0.59 -45.46
CA LYS A 5 -57.26 0.61 -44.70
C LYS A 5 -56.55 -0.73 -44.90
N ARG A 6 -55.29 -0.74 -45.38
CA ARG A 6 -54.43 -1.93 -45.35
C ARG A 6 -53.73 -2.01 -44.00
N LYS A 7 -54.06 -3.05 -43.23
CA LYS A 7 -53.36 -3.47 -42.02
C LYS A 7 -52.14 -4.29 -42.47
N TYR A 8 -50.93 -3.80 -42.18
CA TYR A 8 -49.74 -4.62 -42.24
C TYR A 8 -49.42 -5.08 -40.82
N ALA A 9 -49.79 -6.32 -40.52
CA ALA A 9 -49.31 -7.03 -39.36
C ALA A 9 -47.92 -7.59 -39.71
N MET A 10 -46.90 -7.18 -38.98
CA MET A 10 -45.57 -7.79 -38.98
C MET A 10 -45.12 -7.84 -37.52
N SER A 11 -45.31 -9.01 -36.93
CA SER A 11 -44.75 -9.38 -35.63
C SER A 11 -43.24 -9.53 -35.77
N ALA A 12 -42.48 -8.89 -34.90
CA ALA A 12 -41.11 -9.27 -34.60
C ALA A 12 -40.84 -8.94 -33.12
N ALA A 13 -40.94 -9.98 -32.28
CA ALA A 13 -40.50 -9.91 -30.90
C ALA A 13 -38.97 -9.84 -30.88
N PHE A 14 -38.42 -8.79 -30.25
CA PHE A 14 -37.00 -8.74 -29.92
C PHE A 14 -36.88 -8.57 -28.41
N ALA A 15 -36.78 -9.70 -27.71
CA ALA A 15 -36.42 -9.74 -26.31
C ALA A 15 -34.92 -9.48 -26.19
N ALA A 16 -34.53 -8.25 -25.87
CA ALA A 16 -33.17 -7.94 -25.47
C ALA A 16 -33.06 -8.10 -23.95
N PHE A 17 -32.44 -9.21 -23.53
CA PHE A 17 -32.01 -9.46 -22.16
C PHE A 17 -31.09 -8.32 -21.68
N LEU A 18 -31.53 -7.56 -20.68
CA LEU A 18 -30.66 -6.67 -19.91
C LEU A 18 -29.77 -7.54 -19.03
N VAL A 19 -28.57 -7.88 -19.51
CA VAL A 19 -27.53 -8.46 -18.68
C VAL A 19 -27.01 -7.34 -17.79
N LEU A 20 -27.53 -7.29 -16.56
CA LEU A 20 -26.95 -6.52 -15.48
C LEU A 20 -25.60 -7.19 -15.15
N SER A 21 -24.52 -6.75 -15.81
CA SER A 21 -23.18 -7.12 -15.39
C SER A 21 -22.92 -6.41 -14.07
N ALA A 22 -23.17 -7.12 -12.97
CA ALA A 22 -22.58 -6.77 -11.69
C ALA A 22 -21.07 -6.86 -11.89
N VAL A 23 -20.42 -5.73 -12.17
CA VAL A 23 -18.99 -5.61 -12.04
C VAL A 23 -18.75 -5.65 -10.53
N SER A 24 -18.59 -6.86 -9.99
CA SER A 24 -18.00 -7.02 -8.68
C SER A 24 -16.67 -6.26 -8.73
N PRO A 25 -16.38 -5.33 -7.80
CA PRO A 25 -15.03 -4.79 -7.73
C PRO A 25 -14.12 -6.00 -7.56
N ILE A 26 -13.23 -6.20 -8.54
CA ILE A 26 -12.13 -7.14 -8.39
C ILE A 26 -11.40 -6.63 -7.16
N ALA A 27 -11.59 -7.30 -6.03
CA ALA A 27 -10.69 -7.15 -4.91
C ALA A 27 -9.34 -7.55 -5.51
N ALA A 28 -8.48 -6.56 -5.76
CA ALA A 28 -7.12 -6.83 -6.17
C ALA A 28 -6.57 -7.84 -5.17
N ALA A 29 -6.15 -8.99 -5.67
CA ALA A 29 -5.57 -10.01 -4.83
C ALA A 29 -4.31 -9.39 -4.21
N TYR A 30 -4.37 -9.07 -2.92
CA TYR A 30 -3.20 -8.64 -2.18
C TYR A 30 -2.24 -9.82 -2.10
N VAL A 31 -0.95 -9.53 -2.15
CA VAL A 31 0.09 -10.53 -1.86
C VAL A 31 0.86 -9.99 -0.68
N ASP A 32 0.85 -10.72 0.43
CA ASP A 32 1.69 -10.43 1.61
C ASP A 32 3.15 -10.77 1.24
N ASN A 33 3.84 -9.80 0.63
CA ASN A 33 5.19 -9.92 0.09
C ASN A 33 6.22 -9.65 1.18
N ASP A 34 7.35 -10.37 1.17
CA ASP A 34 8.50 -10.00 1.98
C ASP A 34 9.51 -9.22 1.12
N VAL A 35 9.23 -7.93 0.92
CA VAL A 35 10.13 -7.06 0.14
C VAL A 35 11.33 -6.69 1.00
N GLU A 36 12.52 -7.06 0.55
CA GLU A 36 13.76 -6.73 1.25
C GLU A 36 14.04 -5.22 1.23
N TYR A 37 14.55 -4.71 2.35
CA TYR A 37 15.17 -3.39 2.43
C TYR A 37 16.54 -3.47 3.09
N HIS A 38 17.39 -2.52 2.74
CA HIS A 38 18.72 -2.31 3.32
C HIS A 38 18.98 -0.82 3.39
N PHE A 39 19.07 -0.28 4.60
CA PHE A 39 19.27 1.15 4.84
C PHE A 39 20.56 1.41 5.60
N ASN A 40 21.21 2.53 5.26
CA ASN A 40 22.24 3.15 6.07
C ASN A 40 21.60 4.34 6.79
N ILE A 41 21.20 4.13 8.03
CA ILE A 41 20.61 5.18 8.87
C ILE A 41 21.66 6.25 9.13
N GLY A 42 21.29 7.48 8.76
CA GLY A 42 22.17 8.64 8.85
C GLY A 42 22.14 9.33 10.20
N THR A 43 23.08 10.26 10.37
CA THR A 43 23.15 11.14 11.54
C THR A 43 22.00 12.15 11.55
N TYR A 44 21.67 12.65 12.72
CA TYR A 44 20.74 13.76 12.95
C TYR A 44 19.39 13.55 12.27
N GLN A 45 18.86 12.32 12.37
CA GLN A 45 17.59 11.90 11.76
C GLN A 45 17.54 12.14 10.24
N SER A 46 18.67 11.95 9.55
CA SER A 46 18.65 11.91 8.08
C SER A 46 17.94 10.65 7.59
N ASN A 47 16.92 10.86 6.76
CA ASN A 47 16.09 9.79 6.22
C ASN A 47 16.86 8.87 5.27
N SER A 48 16.61 7.57 5.41
CA SER A 48 16.85 6.54 4.39
C SER A 48 15.53 6.12 3.77
N ARG A 49 15.55 5.72 2.49
CA ARG A 49 14.33 5.36 1.76
C ARG A 49 14.51 4.16 0.84
N SER A 50 13.48 3.32 0.74
CA SER A 50 13.45 2.18 -0.18
C SER A 50 13.16 2.60 -1.63
N THR A 51 13.13 1.62 -2.52
CA THR A 51 12.46 1.77 -3.83
C THR A 51 10.95 1.80 -3.61
N GLY A 52 10.26 2.68 -4.34
CA GLY A 52 8.82 2.84 -4.22
C GLY A 52 8.04 1.62 -4.71
N ARG A 53 6.89 1.37 -4.08
CA ARG A 53 5.94 0.32 -4.46
C ARG A 53 4.54 0.87 -4.53
N TYR A 54 3.75 0.35 -5.47
CA TYR A 54 2.40 0.83 -5.69
C TYR A 54 1.43 0.15 -4.75
N ARG A 55 0.79 0.93 -3.88
CA ARG A 55 -0.23 0.44 -2.95
C ARG A 55 -1.60 0.45 -3.62
N GLU A 56 -2.11 -0.72 -3.97
CA GLU A 56 -3.34 -0.88 -4.75
C GLU A 56 -4.61 -0.63 -3.91
N THR A 57 -4.58 -0.76 -2.59
CA THR A 57 -5.79 -0.70 -1.78
C THR A 57 -6.29 0.73 -1.52
N THR A 58 -7.61 0.91 -1.52
CA THR A 58 -8.28 2.10 -0.96
C THR A 58 -8.62 1.93 0.52
N ASN A 59 -8.46 0.73 1.08
CA ASN A 59 -8.77 0.44 2.47
C ASN A 59 -7.59 0.84 3.36
N THR A 60 -7.74 1.90 4.15
CA THR A 60 -6.73 2.36 5.11
C THR A 60 -6.45 1.35 6.22
N ASN A 61 -7.37 0.42 6.46
CA ASN A 61 -7.18 -0.69 7.39
C ASN A 61 -6.41 -1.86 6.80
N ASN A 62 -6.23 -1.94 5.47
CA ASN A 62 -5.30 -2.91 4.89
C ASN A 62 -3.87 -2.48 5.24
N LYS A 63 -3.28 -3.12 6.24
CA LYS A 63 -2.05 -2.62 6.86
C LYS A 63 -0.84 -2.79 5.94
N TRP A 64 0.10 -1.86 6.02
CA TRP A 64 1.47 -2.11 5.59
C TRP A 64 2.22 -2.86 6.70
N LYS A 65 3.31 -3.54 6.36
CA LYS A 65 4.16 -4.22 7.36
C LYS A 65 5.59 -3.76 7.30
N VAL A 66 6.28 -3.93 8.43
CA VAL A 66 7.72 -3.79 8.54
C VAL A 66 8.25 -4.77 9.58
N LYS A 67 9.43 -5.33 9.31
CA LYS A 67 10.20 -6.16 10.21
C LYS A 67 11.66 -5.75 10.11
N MET A 68 12.33 -5.56 11.24
CA MET A 68 13.79 -5.46 11.29
C MET A 68 14.38 -6.85 11.58
N THR A 69 15.37 -7.27 10.81
CA THR A 69 16.04 -8.57 10.99
C THR A 69 17.52 -8.45 11.29
N TYR A 70 18.11 -7.28 11.05
CA TYR A 70 19.52 -7.03 11.25
C TYR A 70 19.79 -5.57 11.56
N THR A 71 20.73 -5.34 12.47
CA THR A 71 21.39 -4.05 12.72
C THR A 71 22.85 -4.32 13.10
N ASN A 72 23.76 -3.41 12.74
CA ASN A 72 25.15 -3.45 13.21
C ASN A 72 25.43 -2.54 14.42
N GLU A 73 24.43 -1.80 14.92
CA GLU A 73 24.53 -1.01 16.16
C GLU A 73 24.27 -1.87 17.41
N GLY A 74 23.54 -2.98 17.26
CA GLY A 74 23.25 -3.98 18.30
C GLY A 74 21.75 -4.33 18.36
N GLU A 75 21.38 -5.54 18.77
CA GLU A 75 20.00 -6.04 18.62
C GLU A 75 18.91 -5.21 19.35
N GLY A 76 19.30 -4.43 20.37
CA GLY A 76 18.43 -3.49 21.08
C GLY A 76 18.24 -2.14 20.38
N THR A 77 18.79 -1.95 19.18
CA THR A 77 18.66 -0.72 18.38
C THR A 77 17.22 -0.53 17.95
N TYR A 78 16.71 0.67 18.19
CA TYR A 78 15.42 1.10 17.70
C TYR A 78 15.59 1.98 16.46
N THR A 79 14.71 1.83 15.48
CA THR A 79 14.68 2.68 14.27
C THR A 79 13.24 3.05 13.97
N THR A 80 13.01 4.29 13.57
CA THR A 80 11.68 4.83 13.29
C THR A 80 11.38 4.66 11.80
N TYR A 81 10.20 4.12 11.47
CA TYR A 81 9.76 3.81 10.11
C TYR A 81 8.40 4.41 9.80
N TRP A 82 8.16 4.81 8.56
CA TRP A 82 6.86 5.25 8.04
C TRP A 82 6.80 5.08 6.52
N LEU A 83 5.61 5.33 5.96
CA LEU A 83 5.42 5.46 4.53
C LEU A 83 5.40 6.92 4.11
N GLU A 84 6.05 7.23 2.98
CA GLU A 84 6.01 8.55 2.35
C GLU A 84 5.75 8.46 0.84
N HIS A 85 5.37 9.58 0.23
CA HIS A 85 5.46 9.80 -1.21
C HIS A 85 6.86 10.27 -1.61
N TYR A 86 7.17 10.24 -2.92
CA TYR A 86 8.50 10.61 -3.43
C TYR A 86 8.96 12.01 -3.03
N ASN A 87 8.03 12.95 -2.87
CA ASN A 87 8.27 14.34 -2.47
C ASN A 87 8.51 14.53 -0.96
N GLY A 88 8.46 13.46 -0.15
CA GLY A 88 8.65 13.50 1.29
C GLY A 88 7.37 13.72 2.09
N ASP A 89 6.19 13.72 1.46
CA ASP A 89 4.93 13.78 2.20
C ASP A 89 4.71 12.47 2.94
N ASN A 90 4.62 12.53 4.27
CA ASN A 90 4.28 11.36 5.09
C ASN A 90 2.85 10.92 4.78
N VAL A 91 2.63 9.62 4.61
CA VAL A 91 1.33 9.02 4.33
C VAL A 91 0.95 7.92 5.32
N SER A 92 1.70 7.80 6.41
CA SER A 92 1.35 7.02 7.60
C SER A 92 1.89 7.69 8.87
N PRO A 93 1.39 7.30 10.05
CA PRO A 93 2.11 7.53 11.30
C PRO A 93 3.48 6.85 11.28
N ALA A 94 4.42 7.41 12.04
CA ALA A 94 5.74 6.83 12.25
C ALA A 94 5.76 5.85 13.44
N HIS A 95 6.52 4.77 13.29
CA HIS A 95 6.60 3.69 14.27
C HIS A 95 8.03 3.26 14.50
N THR A 96 8.40 3.21 15.78
CA THR A 96 9.74 2.82 16.22
C THR A 96 9.76 1.35 16.61
N ILE A 97 10.65 0.56 16.01
CA ILE A 97 10.77 -0.89 16.26
C ILE A 97 12.23 -1.33 16.38
N CYS A 98 12.46 -2.48 17.01
CA CYS A 98 13.75 -3.17 17.03
C CYS A 98 13.63 -4.60 16.44
N ILE A 99 14.69 -5.41 16.52
CA ILE A 99 14.66 -6.81 16.04
C ILE A 99 13.67 -7.66 16.87
N ALA A 100 13.68 -7.51 18.20
CA ALA A 100 12.87 -8.33 19.11
C ALA A 100 11.35 -8.14 18.94
N ASP A 101 10.96 -7.03 18.30
CA ASP A 101 9.59 -6.66 18.01
C ASP A 101 8.91 -7.57 16.96
N GLY A 102 9.69 -8.24 16.12
CA GLY A 102 9.20 -9.08 15.03
C GLY A 102 8.48 -8.29 13.93
N THR A 103 7.60 -8.95 13.19
CA THR A 103 6.81 -8.30 12.14
C THR A 103 5.71 -7.45 12.75
N LYS A 104 5.65 -6.17 12.38
CA LYS A 104 4.59 -5.24 12.77
C LYS A 104 3.74 -4.83 11.58
N TYR A 105 2.49 -4.50 11.88
CA TYR A 105 1.49 -4.10 10.89
C TYR A 105 0.83 -2.81 11.33
N TYR A 106 0.78 -1.82 10.44
CA TYR A 106 0.27 -0.49 10.74
C TYR A 106 -0.67 0.00 9.64
N SER A 107 -1.64 0.84 10.03
CA SER A 107 -2.52 1.49 9.07
C SER A 107 -1.79 2.62 8.34
N ALA A 108 -2.26 2.94 7.13
CA ALA A 108 -1.82 4.12 6.38
C ALA A 108 -2.97 5.13 6.27
N TRP A 109 -2.65 6.38 5.96
CA TRP A 109 -3.66 7.39 5.64
C TRP A 109 -4.23 7.15 4.25
N SER A 110 -5.39 7.75 3.96
CA SER A 110 -6.04 7.64 2.65
C SER A 110 -5.20 8.25 1.52
N SER A 111 -4.28 9.18 1.84
CA SER A 111 -3.31 9.72 0.87
C SER A 111 -2.35 8.67 0.32
N ALA A 112 -2.14 7.53 1.00
CA ALA A 112 -1.33 6.42 0.51
C ALA A 112 -2.06 5.55 -0.54
N SER A 113 -3.39 5.64 -0.61
CA SER A 113 -4.19 4.75 -1.46
C SER A 113 -4.00 5.03 -2.94
N LYS A 114 -3.89 3.96 -3.75
CA LYS A 114 -3.74 4.03 -5.21
C LYS A 114 -2.55 4.92 -5.61
N SER A 115 -1.45 4.79 -4.89
CA SER A 115 -0.25 5.63 -5.09
C SER A 115 1.04 4.83 -4.85
N THR A 116 2.15 5.33 -5.39
CA THR A 116 3.47 4.78 -5.09
C THR A 116 3.96 5.35 -3.77
N VAL A 117 4.20 4.45 -2.82
CA VAL A 117 4.73 4.76 -1.49
C VAL A 117 6.12 4.18 -1.30
N TYR A 118 6.87 4.77 -0.38
CA TYR A 118 8.24 4.39 -0.06
C TYR A 118 8.31 4.10 1.43
N LEU A 119 9.02 3.04 1.81
CA LEU A 119 9.40 2.83 3.20
C LEU A 119 10.54 3.79 3.51
N THR A 120 10.33 4.65 4.51
CA THR A 120 11.36 5.54 5.04
C THR A 120 11.74 5.10 6.43
N ALA A 121 13.01 5.32 6.77
CA ALA A 121 13.53 5.05 8.10
C ALA A 121 14.53 6.12 8.54
N GLU A 122 14.55 6.41 9.84
CA GLU A 122 15.54 7.28 10.47
C GLU A 122 15.93 6.76 11.87
N ASN A 123 17.00 7.32 12.41
CA ASN A 123 17.42 7.08 13.79
C ASN A 123 16.34 7.61 14.75
N ASN A 124 15.95 6.82 15.74
CA ASN A 124 14.98 7.28 16.74
C ASN A 124 15.58 8.34 17.70
N ASN A 125 16.89 8.56 17.64
CA ASN A 125 17.62 9.57 18.41
C ASN A 125 18.25 10.61 17.46
N ASN A 126 18.21 11.88 17.86
CA ASN A 126 18.90 12.95 17.15
C ASN A 126 20.37 13.06 17.58
N ASN A 127 21.24 12.25 16.98
CA ASN A 127 22.66 12.18 17.31
C ASN A 127 23.54 11.97 16.06
N ASN A 128 24.86 11.94 16.23
CA ASN A 128 25.81 11.76 15.13
C ASN A 128 26.15 10.28 14.84
N ILE A 129 25.30 9.34 15.22
CA ILE A 129 25.53 7.90 15.01
C ILE A 129 24.92 7.47 13.68
N THR A 130 25.64 6.60 12.98
CA THR A 130 25.19 5.94 11.75
C THR A 130 25.24 4.44 11.93
N TYR A 131 24.28 3.73 11.34
CA TYR A 131 24.24 2.28 11.39
C TYR A 131 23.45 1.71 10.21
N THR A 132 23.62 0.43 9.97
CA THR A 132 22.95 -0.30 8.90
C THR A 132 21.80 -1.10 9.48
N VAL A 133 20.62 -1.03 8.86
CA VAL A 133 19.50 -1.91 9.17
C VAL A 133 19.03 -2.65 7.92
N LYS A 134 18.54 -3.88 8.12
CA LYS A 134 17.92 -4.69 7.06
C LYS A 134 16.66 -5.35 7.57
N GLY A 135 15.81 -5.73 6.64
CA GLY A 135 14.60 -6.48 6.96
C GLY A 135 13.65 -6.57 5.79
N TYR A 136 12.37 -6.71 6.13
CA TYR A 136 11.29 -6.91 5.18
C TYR A 136 10.17 -5.91 5.40
N TRP A 137 9.51 -5.52 4.32
CA TRP A 137 8.34 -4.66 4.36
C TRP A 137 7.36 -5.03 3.24
N ASP A 138 6.18 -4.44 3.29
CA ASP A 138 5.19 -4.52 2.22
C ASP A 138 4.29 -3.30 2.28
N GLU A 139 3.94 -2.76 1.11
CA GLU A 139 3.09 -1.57 1.05
C GLU A 139 1.65 -1.87 1.50
N GLU A 140 1.18 -3.11 1.41
CA GLU A 140 -0.13 -3.57 1.86
C GLU A 140 -0.17 -5.10 2.03
N THR A 141 -0.96 -5.63 2.96
CA THR A 141 -0.87 -7.05 3.37
C THR A 141 -2.19 -7.83 3.32
N GLY A 142 -3.29 -7.14 3.00
CA GLY A 142 -4.66 -7.65 3.06
C GLY A 142 -5.19 -7.97 4.46
N LYS A 143 -4.50 -7.48 5.50
CA LYS A 143 -4.86 -7.63 6.91
C LYS A 143 -5.40 -6.34 7.51
#